data_AF-A0A5J4PN80-F1
#
_entry.id   AF-A0A5J4PN80-F1
#
_cell.length_a   1.000
_cell.length_b   1.000
_cell.length_c   1.000
_cell.angle_alpha   90.00
_cell.angle_beta   90.00
_cell.angle_gamma   90.00
#
_symmetry.space_group_name_H-M   'P 1'
#
loop_
_entity.id
_entity.type
_entity.pdbx_description
1 polymer ?
#
loop_
_entity_poly.entity_id
_entity_poly.type
_entity_poly.pdbx_seq_one_letter_code
_entity_poly.pdbx_strand_id
1 'polypeptide(L)' 'MTKVWIDETDIAGKEAIEALRNKSFAQITENDEEEVDWWDTISLEERAAIDRGLKAAAEGRTTPNEEVWKIYAKWL' A
#
# COMPACT_ATOMS: atom_id res chain seq x y z
N MET A 1 -3.72 -27.59 -16.44
CA MET A 1 -2.89 -26.52 -17.02
C MET A 1 -3.38 -26.25 -18.43
N THR A 2 -4.05 -25.12 -18.63
CA THR A 2 -4.60 -24.73 -19.93
C THR A 2 -3.46 -24.13 -20.76
N LYS A 3 -3.04 -24.80 -21.83
CA LYS A 3 -2.08 -24.22 -22.79
C LYS A 3 -2.83 -23.24 -23.67
N VAL A 4 -2.48 -21.95 -23.57
CA VAL A 4 -2.94 -20.93 -24.51
C VAL A 4 -2.03 -20.99 -25.74
N TRP A 5 -2.60 -21.27 -26.91
CA TRP A 5 -1.88 -21.27 -28.18
C TRP A 5 -2.03 -19.90 -28.81
N ILE A 6 -0.94 -19.11 -28.84
CA ILE A 6 -0.90 -17.83 -29.54
C ILE A 6 -0.38 -18.13 -30.94
N ASP A 7 -1.25 -18.08 -31.95
CA ASP A 7 -0.90 -18.24 -33.37
C ASP A 7 -0.33 -16.94 -33.95
N GLU A 8 0.44 -17.02 -35.03
CA GLU A 8 1.10 -15.91 -35.71
C GLU A 8 0.13 -14.84 -36.25
N THR A 9 -1.18 -15.12 -36.27
CA THR A 9 -2.24 -14.20 -36.68
C THR A 9 -2.79 -13.35 -35.52
N ASP A 10 -2.42 -13.64 -34.27
CA ASP A 10 -2.87 -12.90 -33.09
C ASP A 10 -1.99 -11.66 -32.84
N ILE A 11 -2.34 -10.56 -33.52
CA ILE A 11 -1.65 -9.26 -33.41
C ILE A 11 -1.62 -8.78 -31.95
N ALA A 12 -2.72 -8.97 -31.21
CA ALA A 12 -2.81 -8.56 -29.80
C ALA A 12 -1.88 -9.41 -28.91
N GLY A 13 -1.80 -10.72 -29.17
CA GLY A 13 -0.84 -11.60 -28.49
C GLY A 13 0.61 -11.23 -28.76
N LYS A 14 0.95 -10.83 -30.00
CA LYS A 14 2.30 -10.38 -30.37
C LYS A 14 2.68 -9.06 -29.72
N GLU A 15 1.78 -8.08 -29.72
CA GLU A 15 1.99 -6.78 -29.06
C GLU A 15 2.18 -6.95 -27.55
N ALA A 16 1.41 -7.83 -26.91
CA ALA A 16 1.56 -8.15 -25.49
C ALA A 16 2.92 -8.78 -25.19
N ILE A 17 3.40 -9.71 -26.03
CA ILE A 17 4.72 -10.33 -25.86
C ILE A 17 5.85 -9.30 -26.04
N GLU A 18 5.74 -8.42 -27.04
CA GLU A 18 6.74 -7.37 -27.29
C GLU A 18 6.80 -6.35 -26.14
N ALA A 19 5.65 -5.97 -25.59
CA ALA A 19 5.55 -5.09 -24.43
C ALA A 19 6.18 -5.73 -23.16
N LEU A 20 5.99 -7.04 -22.97
CA LEU A 20 6.61 -7.78 -21.86
C LEU A 20 8.12 -8.00 -22.05
N ARG A 21 8.59 -8.17 -23.29
CA ARG A 21 10.02 -8.37 -23.62
C ARG A 21 10.87 -7.16 -23.20
N ASN A 22 10.30 -5.96 -23.25
CA ASN A 22 10.96 -4.71 -22.92
C ASN A 22 10.83 -4.31 -21.44
N LYS A 23 10.07 -5.05 -20.62
CA LYS A 23 9.97 -4.85 -19.18
C LYS A 23 10.94 -5.78 -18.44
N SER A 24 11.62 -5.25 -17.43
CA SER A 24 12.40 -6.08 -16.51
C SER A 24 11.47 -6.95 -15.64
N PHE A 25 11.98 -8.07 -15.13
CA PHE A 25 11.20 -8.98 -14.27
C PHE A 25 10.57 -8.27 -13.05
N ALA A 26 11.27 -7.29 -12.47
CA ALA A 26 10.77 -6.47 -11.37
C ALA A 26 9.52 -5.65 -11.77
N GLN A 27 9.51 -5.07 -12.97
CA GLN A 27 8.40 -4.28 -13.51
C GLN A 27 7.19 -5.12 -13.94
N ILE A 28 7.32 -6.45 -14.00
CA ILE A 28 6.23 -7.38 -14.28
C ILE A 28 5.53 -7.81 -12.97
N THR A 29 6.27 -7.80 -11.85
CA THR A 29 5.79 -8.21 -10.53
C THR A 29 5.32 -7.05 -9.66
N GLU A 30 5.85 -5.85 -9.89
CA GLU A 30 5.35 -4.63 -9.27
C GLU A 30 4.06 -4.23 -10.00
N ASN A 31 2.98 -4.08 -9.23
CA ASN A 31 1.72 -3.60 -9.73
C ASN A 31 1.97 -2.15 -10.19
N ASP A 32 2.09 -1.91 -11.50
CA ASP A 32 2.32 -0.58 -12.13
C ASP A 32 1.18 0.45 -11.88
N GLU A 33 0.26 0.17 -10.95
CA GLU A 33 -0.55 1.22 -10.36
C GLU A 33 0.42 2.02 -9.50
N GLU A 34 0.73 3.27 -9.90
CA GLU A 34 1.45 4.22 -9.05
C GLU A 34 0.84 4.12 -7.65
N GLU A 35 1.51 3.43 -6.72
CA GLU A 35 0.98 3.24 -5.37
C GLU A 35 0.92 4.64 -4.76
N VAL A 36 -0.28 5.22 -4.77
CA VAL A 36 -0.54 6.51 -4.14
C VAL A 36 -0.19 6.30 -2.68
N ASP A 37 0.78 7.07 -2.18
CA ASP A 37 1.16 7.02 -0.78
C ASP A 37 -0.11 7.14 0.05
N TRP A 38 -0.32 6.23 1.00
CA TRP A 38 -1.50 6.26 1.87
C TRP A 38 -1.64 7.62 2.55
N TRP A 39 -0.53 8.33 2.79
CA TRP A 39 -0.52 9.69 3.30
C TRP A 39 -1.36 10.59 2.40
N ASP A 40 -1.24 10.48 1.08
CA ASP A 40 -1.98 11.28 0.12
C ASP A 40 -3.45 10.89 -0.01
N THR A 41 -3.83 9.72 0.51
CA THR A 41 -5.22 9.25 0.52
C THR A 41 -6.06 9.75 1.70
N ILE A 42 -5.44 10.22 2.79
CA ILE A 42 -6.18 10.67 3.98
C ILE A 42 -6.59 12.15 3.90
N SER A 43 -7.69 12.48 4.55
CA SER A 43 -8.26 13.83 4.62
C SER A 43 -7.33 14.82 5.36
N LEU A 44 -7.57 16.11 5.17
CA LEU A 44 -6.84 17.16 5.88
C LEU A 44 -7.09 17.08 7.40
N GLU A 45 -8.30 16.72 7.79
CA GLU A 45 -8.69 16.53 9.19
C GLU A 45 -7.92 15.38 9.85
N GLU A 46 -7.74 14.26 9.14
CA GLU A 46 -6.97 13.12 9.60
C GLU A 46 -5.48 13.46 9.73
N ARG A 47 -4.90 14.15 8.73
CA ARG A 47 -3.51 14.66 8.81
C ARG A 47 -3.32 15.58 10.01
N ALA A 48 -4.24 16.53 10.20
CA ALA A 48 -4.21 17.43 11.36
C ALA A 48 -4.39 16.70 12.70
N ALA A 49 -5.15 15.61 12.75
CA ALA A 49 -5.26 14.77 13.93
C ALA A 49 -3.94 14.05 14.24
N ILE A 50 -3.29 13.51 13.21
CA ILE A 50 -1.97 12.85 13.32
C ILE A 50 -0.92 13.85 13.82
N ASP A 51 -0.83 15.03 13.21
CA ASP A 51 0.14 16.07 13.60
C ASP A 51 -0.04 16.51 15.06
N ARG A 52 -1.30 16.66 15.51
CA ARG A 52 -1.61 16.95 16.92
C ARG A 52 -1.15 15.83 17.85
N GLY A 53 -1.33 14.57 17.45
CA GLY A 53 -0.88 13.39 18.20
C GLY A 53 0.65 13.35 18.33
N LEU A 54 1.37 13.57 17.22
CA LEU A 54 2.83 13.62 17.19
C LEU A 54 3.38 14.72 18.09
N LYS A 55 2.79 15.93 18.02
CA LYS A 55 3.17 17.04 18.90
C LYS A 55 2.91 16.73 20.38
N ALA A 56 1.75 16.15 20.70
CA ALA A 56 1.43 15.74 22.07
C ALA A 56 2.43 14.72 22.61
N ALA A 57 2.83 13.74 21.78
CA ALA A 57 3.82 12.74 22.15
C ALA A 57 5.19 13.38 22.41
N ALA A 58 5.64 14.30 21.55
CA ALA A 58 6.89 15.03 21.74
C ALA A 58 6.91 15.88 23.02
N GLU A 59 5.76 16.39 23.44
CA GLU A 59 5.57 17.13 24.70
C GLU A 59 5.41 16.22 25.93
N GLY A 60 5.49 14.89 25.77
CA GLY A 60 5.31 13.93 26.85
C GLY A 60 3.86 13.77 27.32
N ARG A 61 2.88 14.28 26.56
CA ARG A 61 1.43 14.13 26.82
C ARG A 61 0.94 12.74 26.36
N THR A 62 1.60 11.70 26.85
CA THR A 62 1.30 10.29 26.58
C THR A 62 0.87 9.59 27.86
N THR A 63 0.02 8.57 27.75
CA THR A 63 -0.34 7.71 28.87
C THR A 63 0.59 6.49 28.91
N PRO A 64 1.19 6.13 30.07
CA PRO A 64 1.99 4.93 30.19
C PRO A 64 1.21 3.66 29.83
N ASN A 65 1.88 2.69 29.20
CA ASN A 65 1.28 1.42 28.78
C ASN A 65 0.57 0.68 29.93
N GLU A 66 1.15 0.67 31.13
CA GLU A 66 0.56 0.04 32.31
C GLU A 66 -0.81 0.65 32.68
N GLU A 67 -0.98 1.96 32.53
CA GLU A 67 -2.25 2.64 32.80
C GLU A 67 -3.29 2.35 31.70
N VAL A 68 -2.85 2.30 30.43
CA VAL A 68 -3.73 1.92 29.31
C VAL A 68 -4.21 0.48 29.47
N TRP A 69 -3.33 -0.43 29.87
CA TRP A 69 -3.66 -1.85 30.02
C TRP A 69 -4.78 -2.08 31.04
N LYS A 70 -4.80 -1.33 32.16
CA LYS A 70 -5.89 -1.39 33.16
C LYS A 70 -7.27 -1.09 32.57
N ILE A 71 -7.35 -0.19 31.58
CA ILE A 71 -8.62 0.19 30.93
C ILE A 71 -9.15 -0.95 30.06
N TYR A 72 -8.26 -1.61 29.33
CA TYR A 72 -8.61 -2.65 28.36
C TYR A 72 -8.62 -4.07 28.94
N ALA A 73 -8.08 -4.27 30.15
CA ALA A 73 -8.04 -5.57 30.84
C ALA A 73 -9.42 -6.23 31.00
N LYS A 74 -10.51 -5.46 30.99
CA LYS A 74 -11.88 -6.02 31.07
C LYS A 74 -12.33 -6.80 29.82
N TRP A 75 -11.58 -6.70 28.72
CA TRP A 75 -11.90 -7.32 27.43
C TRP A 75 -10.86 -8.36 26.98
N LEU A 76 -9.85 -8.63 27.81
CA LEU A 76 -8.81 -9.65 27.61
C LEU A 76 -9.05 -10.82 28.56
#